data_AF-D9WDR0-F1
#
_entry.id   AF-D9WDR0-F1
#
_cell.length_a   1.000
_cell.length_b   1.000
_cell.length_c   1.000
_cell.angle_alpha   90.00
_cell.angle_beta   90.00
_cell.angle_gamma   90.00
#
_symmetry.space_group_name_H-M   'P 1'
#
loop_
_entity.id
_entity.type
_entity.pdbx_description
1 polymer ?
#
loop_
_entity_poly.entity_id
_entity_poly.type
_entity_poly.pdbx_seq_one_letter_code
_entity_poly.pdbx_strand_id
1 'polypeptide(L)' 'MRSVALRAEGLMGAELASHQLSFDAADDKARRAEAAADRARARFGVSAVRPAGFLRTGFLDVA' A
#
# COMPACT_ATOMS: atom_id res chain seq x y z
N MET A 1 -10.71 12.17 25.81
CA MET A 1 -11.90 11.95 24.97
C MET A 1 -11.72 12.74 23.67
N ARG A 2 -12.02 12.17 22.50
CA ARG A 2 -12.05 12.91 21.22
C ARG A 2 -13.50 12.94 20.76
N SER A 3 -14.15 14.10 20.89
CA SER A 3 -15.49 14.32 20.38
C SER A 3 -15.42 14.84 18.94
N VAL A 4 -16.31 14.32 18.09
CA VAL A 4 -16.53 14.81 16.73
C VAL A 4 -17.98 15.22 16.64
N ALA A 5 -18.25 16.43 16.16
CA ALA A 5 -19.59 16.91 15.84
C ALA A 5 -19.73 16.96 14.31
N LEU A 6 -20.83 16.41 13.79
CA LEU A 6 -21.16 16.42 12.36
C LEU A 6 -22.45 17.21 12.17
N ARG A 7 -22.47 18.07 11.15
CA ARG A 7 -23.64 18.86 10.75
C ARG A 7 -23.96 18.52 9.31
N ALA A 8 -25.14 17.97 9.07
CA ALA A 8 -25.62 17.65 7.73
C ALA A 8 -26.67 18.67 7.29
N GLU A 9 -26.59 19.06 6.02
CA GLU A 9 -27.53 19.91 5.30
C GLU A 9 -27.84 19.24 3.96
N GLY A 10 -29.02 19.50 3.40
CA GLY A 10 -29.36 18.98 2.06
C GLY A 10 -29.36 17.45 1.96
N LEU A 11 -29.82 16.76 3.01
CA LEU A 11 -29.97 15.31 2.98
C LEU A 11 -30.93 14.91 1.86
N MET A 12 -30.50 13.96 1.04
CA MET A 12 -31.26 13.36 -0.06
C MET A 12 -31.46 11.87 0.23
N GLY A 13 -32.41 11.25 -0.49
CA GLY A 13 -32.67 9.83 -0.36
C GLY A 13 -31.39 9.00 -0.52
N ALA A 14 -31.25 7.95 0.28
CA ALA A 14 -30.04 7.13 0.32
C ALA A 14 -29.73 6.48 -1.04
N GLU A 15 -30.75 6.23 -1.86
CA GLU A 15 -30.67 5.75 -3.23
C GLU A 15 -29.96 6.70 -4.19
N LEU A 16 -29.86 7.98 -3.84
CA LEU A 16 -29.15 9.00 -4.62
C LEU A 16 -27.72 9.23 -4.10
N ALA A 17 -27.33 8.60 -2.99
CA ALA A 17 -26.01 8.78 -2.42
C ALA A 17 -24.92 8.24 -3.36
N SER A 18 -23.85 9.02 -3.55
CA SER A 18 -22.68 8.52 -4.27
C SER A 18 -22.02 7.39 -3.48
N HIS A 19 -21.98 6.20 -4.06
CA HIS A 19 -21.28 5.07 -3.44
C HIS A 19 -19.76 5.26 -3.58
N GLN A 20 -19.11 5.62 -2.48
CA GLN A 20 -17.65 5.68 -2.44
C GLN A 20 -17.07 4.27 -2.61
N LEU A 21 -16.18 4.11 -3.60
CA LEU A 21 -15.39 2.90 -3.73
C LEU A 21 -14.48 2.76 -2.51
N SER A 22 -14.52 1.60 -1.86
CA SER A 22 -13.59 1.28 -0.78
C SER A 22 -12.19 1.09 -1.37
N PHE A 23 -11.24 1.90 -0.92
CA PHE A 23 -9.83 1.67 -1.24
C PHE A 23 -9.29 0.59 -0.32
N ASP A 24 -8.90 -0.55 -0.88
CA ASP A 24 -8.20 -1.58 -0.11
C ASP A 24 -6.82 -1.06 0.30
N ALA A 25 -6.59 -0.94 1.62
CA ALA A 25 -5.32 -0.53 2.16
C ALA A 25 -4.19 -1.52 1.83
N ALA A 26 -4.50 -2.79 1.56
CA ALA A 26 -3.55 -3.77 1.08
C ALA A 26 -3.05 -3.44 -0.33
N ASP A 27 -3.94 -3.07 -1.25
CA ASP A 27 -3.60 -2.67 -2.61
C ASP A 27 -2.70 -1.42 -2.62
N ASP A 28 -3.00 -0.45 -1.76
CA ASP A 28 -2.19 0.76 -1.66
C ASP A 28 -0.79 0.48 -1.08
N LYS A 29 -0.67 -0.49 -0.16
CA LYS A 29 0.65 -0.97 0.32
C LYS A 29 1.43 -1.67 -0.78
N ALA A 30 0.79 -2.55 -1.55
CA ALA A 30 1.44 -3.27 -2.65
C ALA A 30 1.95 -2.30 -3.73
N ARG A 31 1.12 -1.34 -4.17
CA ARG A 31 1.52 -0.31 -5.14
C ARG A 31 2.67 0.55 -4.63
N ARG A 32 2.64 0.96 -3.36
CA ARG A 32 3.74 1.73 -2.75
C ARG A 32 5.05 0.93 -2.67
N ALA A 33 4.97 -0.37 -2.40
CA ALA A 33 6.12 -1.26 -2.35
C ALA A 33 6.79 -1.39 -3.74
N GLU A 34 6.00 -1.56 -4.81
CA GLU A 34 6.53 -1.65 -6.18
C GLU A 34 7.23 -0.34 -6.58
N ALA A 35 6.56 0.80 -6.36
CA ALA A 35 7.16 2.10 -6.67
C ALA A 35 8.45 2.35 -5.86
N ALA A 36 8.57 1.83 -4.64
CA ALA A 36 9.80 1.89 -3.86
C ALA A 36 10.90 1.00 -4.45
N ALA A 37 10.54 -0.20 -4.93
CA ALA A 37 11.47 -1.11 -5.58
C ALA A 37 12.04 -0.50 -6.87
N ASP A 38 11.20 0.12 -7.70
CA ASP A 38 11.63 0.77 -8.93
C ASP A 38 12.57 1.95 -8.67
N ARG A 39 12.24 2.79 -7.68
CA ARG A 39 13.14 3.89 -7.26
C ARG A 39 14.49 3.37 -6.78
N ALA A 40 14.50 2.27 -6.02
CA ALA A 40 15.74 1.66 -5.56
C ALA A 40 16.56 1.10 -6.73
N ARG A 41 15.93 0.42 -7.69
CA ARG A 41 16.62 -0.11 -8.88
C ARG A 41 17.17 1.00 -9.77
N ALA A 42 16.42 2.08 -9.97
CA ALA A 42 16.88 3.23 -10.73
C ALA A 42 18.10 3.90 -10.08
N ARG A 43 18.17 3.93 -8.74
CA ARG A 43 19.24 4.59 -7.99
C ARG A 43 20.47 3.73 -7.78
N PHE A 44 20.31 2.43 -7.56
CA PHE A 44 21.36 1.53 -7.09
C PHE A 44 21.61 0.33 -8.02
N GLY A 45 20.89 0.24 -9.14
CA GLY A 45 21.00 -0.85 -10.11
C GLY A 45 19.97 -1.96 -9.90
N VAL A 46 19.81 -2.81 -10.92
CA VAL A 46 18.75 -3.85 -11.00
C VAL A 46 18.73 -4.82 -9.81
N SER A 47 19.88 -5.07 -9.21
CA SER A 47 20.05 -6.01 -8.08
C SER A 47 19.71 -5.41 -6.70
N ALA A 48 19.35 -4.12 -6.63
CA ALA A 48 19.13 -3.40 -5.37
C ALA A 48 17.95 -3.94 -4.54
N VAL A 49 16.98 -4.59 -5.18
CA VAL A 49 15.82 -5.21 -4.52
C VAL A 49 15.65 -6.63 -5.03
N ARG A 50 15.66 -7.60 -4.11
CA ARG A 50 15.46 -9.02 -4.38
C ARG A 50 14.30 -9.55 -3.55
N PRO A 51 13.54 -10.55 -4.03
CA PRO A 51 12.50 -11.20 -3.24
C PRO A 51 13.05 -11.67 -1.89
N ALA A 52 12.28 -11.43 -0.81
CA ALA A 52 12.68 -11.79 0.55
C ALA A 52 12.96 -13.30 0.71
N GLY A 53 12.35 -14.15 -0.14
CA GLY A 53 12.62 -15.59 -0.20
C GLY A 53 14.09 -15.94 -0.49
N PHE A 54 14.86 -15.07 -1.15
CA PHE A 54 16.30 -15.27 -1.38
C PHE A 54 17.16 -15.06 -0.13
N LEU A 55 16.66 -14.39 0.92
CA LEU A 55 17.40 -14.19 2.16
C LEU A 55 17.62 -15.51 2.92
N ARG A 56 16.77 -16.52 2.69
CA ARG A 56 16.85 -17.84 3.35
C ARG A 56 17.94 -18.75 2.76
N THR A 57 18.37 -18.51 1.52
CA THR A 57 19.29 -19.43 0.80
C THR A 57 20.76 -19.04 0.98
N GLY A 58 21.07 -17.84 1.46
CA GLY A 58 22.46 -17.38 1.63
C GLY A 58 23.20 -17.90 2.86
N PHE A 59 22.55 -18.66 3.75
CA PHE A 59 23.16 -19.18 4.98
C PHE A 59 23.65 -20.64 4.85
N LEU A 60 23.39 -21.31 3.71
CA LEU A 60 23.73 -22.72 3.49
C LEU A 60 24.86 -22.95 2.48
N ASP A 61 25.49 -21.90 1.96
CA ASP A 61 26.54 -22.01 0.92
C ASP A 61 27.97 -21.76 1.48
N VAL A 62 28.13 -21.82 2.81
CA VAL A 62 29.43 -21.82 3.50
C VAL A 62 29.38 -22.82 4.65
N ALA A 63 29.39 -24.11 4.33
CA ALA A 63 29.68 -25.21 5.27
C ALA A 63 30.26 -26.40 4.51
#